data_AF-A0A9J7KGP6-F1
#
_entry.id   AF-A0A9J7KGP6-F1
#
_cell.length_a   1.000
_cell.length_b   1.000
_cell.length_c   1.000
_cell.angle_alpha   90.00
_cell.angle_beta   90.00
_cell.angle_gamma   90.00
#
_symmetry.space_group_name_H-M   'P 1'
#
loop_
_entity.id
_entity.type
_entity.pdbx_description
1 polymer ?
#
loop_
_entity_poly.entity_id
_entity_poly.type
_entity_poly.pdbx_seq_one_letter_code
_entity_poly.pdbx_strand_id
1 'polypeptide(L)'
;MTETDKLTPLVIGKSQTPSCFRAKCVPLPWENNKTAWMTAAIFKDWVRNVDEEMGKRWKKILPLLDNCTVHPHDVPLSNIRLMFLPAHNTPLIQPLDQGIIQNFKALYVQQKKTDLADISLF
;
A
#
# COMPACT_ATOMS: atom_id res chain seq x y z
N MET A 1 -12.02 -14.50 -1.10
CA MET A 1 -10.66 -14.21 -1.60
C MET A 1 -9.78 -15.39 -1.26
N THR A 2 -9.17 -16.02 -2.26
CA THR A 2 -8.12 -17.01 -2.02
C THR A 2 -6.83 -16.29 -1.64
N GLU A 3 -5.85 -16.94 -1.00
CA GLU A 3 -4.57 -16.29 -0.67
C GLU A 3 -3.86 -15.75 -1.91
N THR A 4 -4.10 -16.36 -3.07
CA THR A 4 -3.52 -15.90 -4.34
C THR A 4 -4.01 -14.50 -4.73
N ASP A 5 -5.21 -14.07 -4.32
CA ASP A 5 -5.80 -12.79 -4.74
C ASP A 5 -5.22 -11.58 -3.97
N LYS A 6 -4.45 -11.82 -2.91
CA LYS A 6 -3.83 -10.76 -2.11
C LYS A 6 -2.56 -10.25 -2.80
N LEU A 7 -2.39 -8.93 -2.85
CA LEU A 7 -1.14 -8.30 -3.28
C LEU A 7 -0.14 -8.30 -2.12
N THR A 8 1.14 -8.48 -2.44
CA THR A 8 2.23 -8.30 -1.48
C THR A 8 2.31 -6.82 -1.10
N PRO A 9 2.26 -6.46 0.19
CA PRO A 9 2.34 -5.06 0.61
C PRO A 9 3.73 -4.49 0.36
N LEU A 10 3.77 -3.24 -0.10
CA LEU A 10 4.99 -2.43 -0.17
C LEU A 10 5.21 -1.73 1.17
N VAL A 11 6.44 -1.78 1.69
CA VAL A 11 6.82 -1.07 2.92
C VAL A 11 7.68 0.14 2.55
N ILE A 12 7.34 1.31 3.09
CA ILE A 12 8.12 2.54 2.90
C ILE A 12 8.72 2.96 4.23
N GLY A 13 10.04 3.13 4.29
CA GLY A 13 10.72 3.57 5.50
C GLY A 13 11.65 4.76 5.28
N LYS A 14 12.24 5.24 6.39
CA LYS A 14 13.17 6.38 6.34
C LYS A 14 14.56 6.00 5.83
N SER A 15 15.01 4.82 6.23
CA SER A 15 16.34 4.31 5.89
C SER A 15 16.26 3.45 4.63
N GLN A 16 17.25 3.59 3.75
CA GLN A 16 17.46 2.65 2.65
C GLN A 16 17.75 1.24 3.15
N THR A 17 18.50 1.13 4.26
CA THR A 17 18.78 -0.14 4.92
C THR A 17 18.48 0.00 6.42
N PRO A 18 17.30 -0.40 6.88
CA PRO A 18 16.95 -0.37 8.30
C PRO A 18 17.94 -1.21 9.13
N SER A 19 18.36 -0.69 10.28
CA SER A 19 19.29 -1.41 11.16
C SER A 19 18.75 -2.76 11.62
N CYS A 20 17.43 -2.88 11.80
CA CYS A 20 16.74 -4.13 12.14
C CYS A 20 16.82 -5.21 11.04
N PHE A 21 17.22 -4.84 9.82
CA PHE A 21 17.41 -5.75 8.69
C PHE A 21 18.88 -5.89 8.26
N ARG A 22 19.85 -5.26 8.93
CA ARG A 22 21.28 -5.36 8.50
C ARG A 22 21.85 -6.79 8.49
N ALA A 23 21.21 -7.72 9.21
CA ALA A 23 21.60 -9.12 9.26
C ALA A 23 20.52 -10.08 8.70
N LYS A 24 19.45 -9.54 8.09
CA LYS A 24 18.30 -10.32 7.62
C LYS A 24 17.84 -9.80 6.26
N CYS A 25 17.44 -10.70 5.36
CA CYS A 25 16.81 -10.28 4.11
C CYS A 25 15.52 -9.48 4.44
N VAL A 26 15.27 -8.37 3.74
CA VAL A 26 14.01 -7.64 3.91
C VAL A 26 12.90 -8.53 3.32
N PRO A 27 11.94 -8.99 4.13
CA PRO A 27 11.00 -10.04 3.70
C PRO A 27 9.93 -9.53 2.74
N LEU A 28 9.84 -8.21 2.55
CA LEU A 28 8.82 -7.54 1.76
C LEU A 28 9.49 -6.51 0.82
N PRO A 29 8.84 -6.16 -0.31
CA PRO A 29 9.25 -5.02 -1.11
C PRO A 29 9.44 -3.78 -0.25
N TRP A 30 10.53 -3.06 -0.48
CA TRP A 30 10.95 -1.94 0.37
C TRP A 30 11.34 -0.73 -0.47
N GLU A 31 10.79 0.41 -0.11
CA GLU A 31 11.14 1.72 -0.64
C GLU A 31 11.55 2.67 0.49
N ASN A 32 12.29 3.73 0.18
CA ASN A 32 12.71 4.67 1.21
C ASN A 32 12.68 6.13 0.78
N ASN A 33 12.27 7.00 1.70
CA ASN A 33 12.39 8.44 1.59
C ASN A 33 12.44 9.09 2.97
N LYS A 34 12.76 10.38 3.06
CA LYS A 34 12.98 11.06 4.36
C LYS A 34 11.74 11.06 5.27
N THR A 35 10.54 11.00 4.71
CA THR A 35 9.29 11.07 5.48
C THR A 35 8.80 9.69 5.89
N ALA A 36 9.13 8.64 5.14
CA ALA A 36 8.48 7.32 5.14
C ALA A 36 7.00 7.36 4.70
N TRP A 37 6.66 8.23 3.73
CA TRP A 37 5.31 8.36 3.20
C TRP A 37 5.26 7.93 1.74
N MET A 38 4.07 7.61 1.24
CA MET A 38 3.84 7.41 -0.18
C MET A 38 4.17 8.70 -0.96
N THR A 39 4.75 8.56 -2.15
CA THR A 39 4.95 9.66 -3.09
C THR A 39 4.39 9.27 -4.44
N ALA A 40 4.07 10.24 -5.29
CA ALA A 40 3.58 9.95 -6.64
C ALA A 40 4.58 9.09 -7.46
N ALA A 41 5.88 9.27 -7.25
CA ALA A 41 6.90 8.45 -7.91
C ALA A 41 6.83 6.99 -7.44
N ILE A 42 6.88 6.75 -6.12
CA ILE A 42 6.79 5.41 -5.54
C ILE A 42 5.47 4.73 -5.95
N PHE A 43 4.35 5.47 -5.93
CA PHE A 43 3.06 4.94 -6.34
C PHE A 43 3.05 4.53 -7.82
N LYS A 44 3.60 5.37 -8.72
CA LYS A 44 3.68 5.07 -10.15
C LYS A 44 4.48 3.79 -10.42
N ASP A 45 5.61 3.62 -9.75
CA ASP A 45 6.45 2.44 -9.95
C ASP A 45 5.79 1.19 -9.35
N TRP A 46 5.21 1.33 -8.16
CA TRP A 46 4.46 0.25 -7.53
C TRP A 46 3.28 -0.22 -8.40
N VAL A 47 2.43 0.69 -8.88
CA VAL A 47 1.23 0.30 -9.63
C VAL A 47 1.55 -0.31 -10.99
N ARG A 48 2.66 0.10 -11.63
CA ARG A 48 3.15 -0.54 -12.87
C ARG A 48 3.60 -1.97 -12.62
N ASN A 49 4.35 -2.21 -11.55
CA ASN A 49 4.75 -3.56 -11.16
C ASN A 49 3.52 -4.44 -10.89
N VAL A 50 2.51 -3.91 -10.20
CA VAL A 50 1.25 -4.65 -9.98
C VAL A 50 0.55 -4.92 -11.31
N ASP A 51 0.53 -3.97 -12.26
CA ASP A 51 -0.11 -4.14 -13.57
C ASP A 51 0.52 -5.26 -14.39
N GLU A 52 1.86 -5.34 -14.38
CA GLU A 52 2.61 -6.42 -15.01
C GLU A 52 2.32 -7.77 -14.36
N GLU A 53 2.32 -7.83 -13.03
CA GLU A 53 1.98 -9.04 -12.28
C GLU A 53 0.54 -9.51 -12.55
N MET A 54 -0.42 -8.57 -12.63
CA MET A 54 -1.79 -8.90 -13.02
C MET A 54 -1.86 -9.45 -14.45
N GLY A 55 -1.06 -8.90 -15.37
CA GLY A 55 -0.93 -9.41 -16.73
C GLY A 55 -0.40 -10.84 -16.78
N LYS A 56 0.68 -11.15 -16.05
CA LYS A 56 1.23 -12.52 -15.93
C LYS A 56 0.20 -13.51 -15.39
N ARG A 57 -0.68 -13.03 -14.52
CA ARG A 57 -1.74 -13.82 -13.88
C ARG A 57 -3.04 -13.85 -14.67
N TRP A 58 -3.10 -13.18 -15.83
CA TRP A 58 -4.31 -13.04 -16.66
C TRP A 58 -5.50 -12.47 -15.88
N LYS A 59 -5.24 -11.51 -14.98
CA LYS A 59 -6.25 -10.87 -14.13
C LYS A 59 -6.40 -9.39 -14.49
N LYS A 60 -7.60 -8.87 -14.30
CA LYS A 60 -7.89 -7.43 -14.30
C LYS A 60 -8.46 -7.03 -12.96
N ILE A 61 -8.01 -5.89 -12.44
CA ILE A 61 -8.44 -5.38 -11.13
C ILE A 61 -8.83 -3.90 -11.19
N LEU A 62 -9.68 -3.50 -10.25
CA LEU A 62 -10.17 -2.13 -10.09
C LEU A 62 -9.88 -1.64 -8.66
N PRO A 63 -8.67 -1.14 -8.36
CA PRO A 63 -8.37 -0.57 -7.06
C PRO A 63 -9.21 0.70 -6.82
N LEU A 64 -9.79 0.78 -5.62
CA LEU A 64 -10.49 1.97 -5.14
C LEU A 64 -9.49 2.82 -4.34
N LEU A 65 -9.24 4.04 -4.81
CA LEU A 65 -8.30 4.98 -4.22
C LEU A 65 -9.03 6.21 -3.68
N ASP A 66 -8.48 6.83 -2.65
CA ASP A 66 -8.88 8.18 -2.27
C ASP A 66 -8.36 9.20 -3.32
N ASN A 67 -9.01 10.37 -3.36
CA ASN A 67 -8.59 11.46 -4.23
C ASN A 67 -7.42 12.23 -3.63
N CYS A 68 -6.25 11.58 -3.55
CA CYS A 68 -5.01 12.15 -3.04
C CYS A 68 -4.04 12.52 -4.16
N THR A 69 -3.29 13.61 -3.99
CA THR A 69 -2.33 14.11 -4.99
C THR A 69 -1.18 13.13 -5.30
N VAL A 70 -0.92 12.17 -4.40
CA VAL A 70 0.07 11.11 -4.61
C VAL A 70 -0.43 10.01 -5.54
N HIS A 71 -1.72 10.00 -5.89
CA HIS A 71 -2.37 9.04 -6.78
C HIS A 71 -2.68 9.70 -8.14
N PRO A 72 -1.70 9.76 -9.06
CA PRO A 72 -1.87 10.36 -10.38
C PRO A 72 -2.93 9.60 -11.22
N HIS A 73 -3.78 10.35 -11.91
CA HIS A 73 -4.81 9.78 -12.79
C HIS A 73 -4.27 9.28 -14.13
N ASP A 74 -3.09 9.75 -14.54
CA ASP A 74 -2.53 9.62 -15.88
C ASP A 74 -1.44 8.54 -15.98
N VAL A 75 -1.64 7.41 -15.29
CA VAL A 75 -0.73 6.27 -15.40
C VAL A 75 -1.23 5.30 -16.49
N PRO A 76 -0.46 5.05 -17.57
CA PRO A 76 -0.84 4.09 -18.59
C PRO A 76 -0.72 2.66 -18.02
N LEU A 77 -1.84 1.95 -17.91
CA LEU A 77 -1.96 0.62 -17.33
C LEU A 77 -2.85 -0.25 -18.23
N SER A 78 -2.55 -1.54 -18.34
CA SER A 78 -3.25 -2.46 -19.25
C SER A 78 -4.23 -3.40 -18.55
N ASN A 79 -3.93 -3.76 -17.31
CA ASN A 79 -4.65 -4.75 -16.50
C ASN A 79 -5.34 -4.12 -15.28
N ILE A 80 -4.90 -2.93 -14.88
CA ILE A 80 -5.45 -2.16 -13.78
C ILE A 80 -6.22 -0.96 -14.32
N ARG A 81 -7.42 -0.74 -13.77
CA ARG A 81 -8.12 0.54 -13.88
C ARG A 81 -8.18 1.16 -12.50
N LEU A 82 -7.71 2.39 -12.34
CA LEU A 82 -7.79 3.10 -11.06
C LEU A 82 -9.15 3.81 -10.95
N MET A 83 -9.85 3.60 -9.85
CA MET A 83 -11.11 4.29 -9.53
C MET A 83 -10.92 5.15 -8.30
N PHE A 84 -11.19 6.44 -8.45
CA PHE A 84 -11.01 7.43 -7.40
C PHE A 84 -12.34 7.75 -6.74
N LEU A 85 -12.36 7.69 -5.41
CA LEU A 85 -13.52 8.05 -4.61
C LEU A 85 -13.68 9.59 -4.62
N PRO A 86 -14.92 10.11 -4.52
CA PRO A 86 -15.16 11.55 -4.45
C PRO A 86 -14.46 12.17 -3.24
N ALA A 87 -13.92 13.38 -3.43
CA ALA A 87 -13.42 14.17 -2.30
C ALA A 87 -14.56 14.42 -1.29
N HIS A 88 -14.22 14.49 0.00
CA HIS A 88 -15.09 14.85 1.14
C HIS A 88 -15.97 13.75 1.76
N ASN A 89 -16.15 12.59 1.12
CA ASN A 89 -16.92 11.46 1.67
C ASN A 89 -16.07 10.22 1.97
N THR A 90 -14.74 10.36 1.96
CA THR A 90 -13.79 9.25 2.10
C THR A 90 -14.04 8.40 3.35
N PRO A 91 -14.22 8.95 4.57
CA PRO A 91 -14.44 8.12 5.76
C PRO A 91 -15.76 7.33 5.71
N LEU A 92 -16.74 7.84 4.97
CA LEU A 92 -18.06 7.22 4.86
C LEU A 92 -18.10 6.10 3.81
N ILE A 93 -17.26 6.15 2.78
CA ILE A 93 -17.31 5.24 1.64
C ILE A 93 -16.08 4.32 1.59
N GLN A 94 -14.92 4.77 2.06
CA GLN A 94 -13.66 4.04 1.97
C GLN A 94 -13.66 2.87 2.96
N PRO A 95 -13.64 1.61 2.49
CA PRO A 95 -13.69 0.45 3.39
C PRO A 95 -12.50 0.39 4.35
N LEU A 96 -11.35 0.98 3.97
CA LEU A 96 -10.17 1.07 4.83
C LEU A 96 -10.47 1.84 6.12
N ASP A 97 -11.18 2.97 6.01
CA ASP A 97 -11.59 3.81 7.13
C ASP A 97 -12.75 3.21 7.94
N GLN A 98 -13.55 2.31 7.35
CA GLN A 98 -14.67 1.62 8.00
C GLN A 98 -14.24 0.45 8.91
N GLY A 99 -13.08 0.57 9.54
CA GLY A 99 -12.61 -0.36 10.56
C GLY A 99 -11.59 -1.40 10.09
N ILE A 100 -11.26 -1.49 8.79
CA ILE A 100 -10.15 -2.35 8.35
C ILE A 100 -8.83 -1.85 8.96
N ILE A 101 -8.53 -0.55 8.86
CA ILE A 101 -7.33 0.05 9.46
C ILE A 101 -7.33 -0.15 10.98
N GLN A 102 -8.48 0.08 11.63
CA GLN A 102 -8.61 -0.07 13.08
C GLN A 102 -8.33 -1.51 13.52
N ASN A 103 -8.96 -2.49 12.86
CA ASN A 103 -8.76 -3.91 13.17
C ASN A 103 -7.33 -4.35 12.88
N PHE A 104 -6.75 -3.91 11.76
CA PHE A 104 -5.36 -4.23 11.43
C PHE A 104 -4.41 -3.70 12.50
N LYS A 105 -4.57 -2.45 12.94
CA LYS A 105 -3.77 -1.87 14.03
C LYS A 105 -3.96 -2.63 15.34
N ALA A 106 -5.20 -2.96 15.71
CA ALA A 106 -5.49 -3.70 16.93
C ALA A 106 -4.84 -5.09 16.94
N LEU A 107 -4.97 -5.85 15.85
CA LEU A 107 -4.37 -7.17 15.70
C LEU A 107 -2.84 -7.10 15.68
N TYR A 108 -2.28 -6.12 14.98
CA TYR A 108 -0.84 -5.91 14.95
C TYR A 108 -0.28 -5.59 16.34
N VAL A 109 -0.93 -4.71 17.12
CA VAL A 109 -0.54 -4.41 18.51
C VAL A 109 -0.71 -5.63 19.43
N GLN A 110 -1.79 -6.39 19.25
CA GLN A 110 -2.00 -7.63 20.02
C GLN A 110 -0.90 -8.66 19.74
N GLN A 111 -0.48 -8.77 18.48
CA GLN A 111 0.59 -9.66 18.07
C GLN A 111 1.99 -9.12 18.43
N LYS A 112 2.15 -7.79 18.46
CA LYS A 112 3.33 -7.06 18.90
C LYS A 112 3.12 -6.37 20.25
N LYS A 113 2.88 -7.10 21.34
CA LYS A 113 3.07 -6.57 22.71
C LYS A 113 4.56 -6.24 23.01
N THR A 114 5.21 -5.52 22.11
CA THR A 114 6.53 -4.87 22.22
C THR A 114 6.58 -3.80 21.13
N ASP A 115 6.36 -2.55 21.54
CA ASP A 115 6.58 -1.25 20.88
C ASP A 115 6.26 -1.08 19.38
N LEU A 116 5.31 -0.18 19.07
CA LEU A 116 5.63 1.20 18.67
C LEU A 116 4.38 1.93 18.15
N ALA A 117 4.25 3.18 18.59
CA ALA A 117 3.51 4.23 17.89
C ALA A 117 4.14 4.49 16.51
N ASP A 118 3.36 5.03 15.57
CA ASP A 118 3.80 5.52 14.25
C ASP A 118 3.95 4.48 13.13
N ILE A 119 2.88 3.73 12.86
CA ILE A 119 2.65 3.17 11.52
C ILE A 119 1.53 3.95 10.86
N SER A 120 1.90 4.82 9.93
CA SER A 120 0.95 5.41 8.99
C SER A 120 0.68 4.41 7.87
N LEU A 121 -0.54 3.89 7.84
CA LEU A 121 -1.09 3.19 6.69
C LEU A 121 -1.86 4.23 5.90
N PHE A 122 -1.42 4.49 4.68
CA PHE A 122 -2.18 5.21 3.66
C PHE A 122 -2.70 4.17 2.67
#